data_AF-A0A9P4DZT0-F1
#
_entry.id   AF-A0A9P4DZT0-F1
#
_cell.length_a   1.000
_cell.length_b   1.000
_cell.length_c   1.000
_cell.angle_alpha   90.00
_cell.angle_beta   90.00
_cell.angle_gamma   90.00
#
_symmetry.space_group_name_H-M   'P 1'
#
loop_
_entity.id
_entity.type
_entity.pdbx_description
1 polymer ?
#
loop_
_entity_poly.entity_id
_entity_poly.type
_entity_poly.pdbx_seq_one_letter_code
_entity_poly.pdbx_strand_id
1 'polypeptide(L)'
;MMNHRLHYIDNLKGVLILLVVLGHCIQCTDLDFDHNAVFRYIYSFHMPLFMCVSGFVSYKPDIKWQTVQKRFRQLIIPFLAWAAVSCCVHLDPTLFLAKVVHPDSGLWFLWALFFIVLLMWLCNWVVACLKVKIEYVVCIFSLLMMGIMVALKFKLFGFQFIAWYFPFYAIGFFGRKYQNLWEKQGRIGSLWLSILFLFMAYWWMRKDPPLFMTQNSHVIYNYAYKFVVAILAIVAFIPLFKSYLNRTMLIITKMGG
;
A
#
# COMPACT_ATOMS: atom_id res chain seq x y z
N MET A 1 -17.44 -22.08 10.39
CA MET A 1 -16.28 -22.21 9.50
C MET A 1 -15.07 -21.69 10.27
N MET A 2 -14.15 -22.57 10.69
CA MET A 2 -12.95 -22.13 11.41
C MET A 2 -12.18 -21.13 10.53
N ASN A 3 -12.01 -19.90 11.01
CA ASN A 3 -11.14 -18.91 10.39
C ASN A 3 -9.72 -19.46 10.44
N HIS A 4 -9.28 -20.16 9.39
CA HIS A 4 -7.89 -20.58 9.27
C HIS A 4 -7.06 -19.31 9.11
N ARG A 5 -6.42 -18.89 10.21
CA ARG A 5 -5.49 -17.77 10.22
C ARG A 5 -4.35 -18.08 9.25
N LEU A 6 -4.01 -17.12 8.40
CA LEU A 6 -2.97 -17.31 7.38
C LEU A 6 -1.66 -16.80 7.96
N HIS A 7 -0.88 -17.70 8.58
CA HIS A 7 0.35 -17.34 9.28
C HIS A 7 1.34 -16.56 8.39
N TYR A 8 1.46 -16.92 7.11
CA TYR A 8 2.35 -16.21 6.19
C TYR A 8 1.94 -14.75 5.95
N ILE A 9 0.64 -14.43 5.98
CA ILE A 9 0.15 -13.04 5.82
C ILE A 9 0.46 -12.22 7.07
N ASP A 10 0.29 -12.80 8.25
CA ASP A 10 0.61 -12.10 9.50
C ASP A 10 2.11 -11.88 9.66
N ASN A 11 2.93 -12.88 9.30
CA ASN A 11 4.38 -12.75 9.25
C ASN A 11 4.81 -11.68 8.25
N LEU A 12 4.19 -11.65 7.06
CA LEU A 12 4.46 -10.63 6.05
C LEU A 12 4.13 -9.22 6.56
N LYS A 13 2.97 -9.02 7.21
CA LYS A 13 2.64 -7.73 7.84
C LYS A 13 3.67 -7.33 8.88
N GLY A 14 4.08 -8.25 9.75
CA GLY A 14 5.10 -7.99 10.77
C GLY A 14 6.42 -7.52 10.16
N VAL A 15 6.91 -8.21 9.12
CA VAL A 15 8.12 -7.80 8.39
C VAL A 15 7.92 -6.41 7.78
N LEU A 16 6.78 -6.13 7.16
CA LEU A 16 6.56 -4.82 6.56
C LEU A 16 6.49 -3.69 7.60
N ILE A 17 5.95 -3.93 8.80
CA ILE A 17 5.98 -2.96 9.91
C ILE A 17 7.44 -2.67 10.30
N LEU A 18 8.27 -3.70 10.43
CA LEU A 18 9.70 -3.52 10.73
C LEU A 18 10.42 -2.71 9.64
N LEU A 19 10.08 -2.95 8.37
CA LEU A 19 10.63 -2.18 7.24
C LEU A 19 10.21 -0.71 7.28
N VAL A 20 8.98 -0.39 7.69
CA VAL A 20 8.53 1.00 7.89
C VAL A 20 9.38 1.69 8.96
N VAL A 21 9.56 1.04 10.11
CA VAL A 21 10.38 1.58 11.21
C VAL A 21 11.82 1.79 10.75
N LEU A 22 12.43 0.79 10.10
CA LEU A 22 13.79 0.88 9.58
C LEU A 22 13.93 2.03 8.56
N GLY A 23 12.96 2.19 7.66
CA GLY A 23 12.94 3.27 6.69
C GLY A 23 12.92 4.66 7.33
N HIS A 24 12.13 4.84 8.39
CA HIS A 24 12.11 6.09 9.16
C HIS A 24 13.38 6.31 9.99
N CYS A 25 13.98 5.26 10.55
CA CYS A 25 15.27 5.37 11.25
C CYS A 25 16.37 5.89 10.31
N ILE A 26 16.41 5.41 9.06
CA ILE A 26 17.35 5.89 8.05
C ILE A 26 17.08 7.37 7.73
N GLN A 27 15.81 7.77 7.56
CA GLN A 27 15.43 9.18 7.32
C GLN A 27 15.87 10.14 8.44
N CYS A 28 15.90 9.67 9.69
CA CYS A 28 16.31 10.49 10.82
C CYS A 28 17.84 10.57 11.01
N THR A 29 18.59 9.64 10.41
CA THR A 29 20.05 9.51 10.65
C THR A 29 20.87 10.00 9.47
N ASP A 30 20.39 9.76 8.25
CA ASP A 30 21.10 10.07 7.00
C ASP A 30 20.47 11.30 6.34
N LEU A 31 21.26 12.35 6.13
CA LEU A 31 20.80 13.58 5.47
C LEU A 31 20.51 13.37 3.98
N ASP A 32 21.20 12.40 3.35
CA ASP A 32 21.01 12.03 1.93
C ASP A 32 20.36 10.64 1.79
N PHE A 33 19.41 10.35 2.67
CA PHE A 33 18.72 9.07 2.73
C PHE A 33 18.03 8.67 1.41
N ASP A 34 17.69 9.62 0.53
CA ASP A 34 17.06 9.33 -0.77
C ASP A 34 18.03 8.56 -1.71
N HIS A 35 19.36 8.73 -1.57
CA HIS A 35 20.37 8.00 -2.34
C HIS A 35 20.86 6.72 -1.65
N ASN A 36 20.55 6.54 -0.37
CA ASN A 36 20.89 5.35 0.39
C ASN A 36 20.26 4.10 -0.24
N ALA A 37 21.10 3.12 -0.61
CA ALA A 37 20.65 1.91 -1.30
C ALA A 37 19.60 1.15 -0.48
N VAL A 38 19.81 0.99 0.83
CA VAL A 38 18.90 0.26 1.71
C VAL A 38 17.53 0.95 1.76
N PHE A 39 17.51 2.28 1.88
CA PHE A 39 16.28 3.06 1.86
C PHE A 39 15.50 2.87 0.56
N ARG A 40 16.19 2.93 -0.59
CA ARG A 40 15.59 2.76 -1.92
C ARG A 40 14.97 1.38 -2.10
N TYR A 41 15.67 0.33 -1.68
CA TYR A 41 15.12 -1.03 -1.67
C TYR A 41 13.85 -1.12 -0.84
N ILE A 42 13.88 -0.63 0.40
CA ILE A 42 12.72 -0.65 1.30
C ILE A 42 11.54 0.11 0.68
N TYR A 43 11.74 1.39 0.32
CA TYR A 43 10.68 2.28 -0.17
C TYR A 43 10.10 1.89 -1.53
N SER A 44 10.83 1.11 -2.34
CA SER A 44 10.33 0.65 -3.65
C SER A 44 9.10 -0.25 -3.58
N PHE A 45 8.91 -1.01 -2.50
CA PHE A 45 7.84 -2.02 -2.44
C PHE A 45 7.08 -2.11 -1.13
N HIS A 46 7.64 -1.72 0.03
CA HIS A 46 7.02 -2.06 1.30
C HIS A 46 5.61 -1.47 1.44
N MET A 47 5.38 -0.21 1.07
CA MET A 47 4.03 0.40 1.13
C MET A 47 3.05 -0.16 0.09
N PRO A 48 3.41 -0.32 -1.20
CA PRO A 48 2.56 -1.04 -2.16
C PRO A 48 2.19 -2.44 -1.69
N LEU A 49 3.15 -3.19 -1.15
CA LEU A 49 2.92 -4.53 -0.62
C LEU A 49 2.04 -4.51 0.64
N PHE A 50 2.23 -3.54 1.53
CA PHE A 50 1.37 -3.35 2.70
C PHE A 50 -0.09 -3.06 2.31
N MET A 51 -0.29 -2.23 1.28
CA MET A 51 -1.61 -1.94 0.72
C MET A 51 -2.25 -3.17 0.08
N CYS A 52 -1.49 -3.94 -0.69
CA CYS A 52 -1.92 -5.22 -1.24
C CYS A 52 -2.34 -6.20 -0.14
N VAL A 53 -1.52 -6.39 0.88
CA VAL A 53 -1.85 -7.28 2.00
C VAL A 53 -3.09 -6.79 2.77
N SER A 54 -3.25 -5.46 2.89
CA SER A 54 -4.44 -4.86 3.51
C SER A 54 -5.71 -5.12 2.70
N GLY A 55 -5.63 -5.07 1.37
CA GLY A 55 -6.72 -5.47 0.46
C GLY A 55 -7.04 -6.97 0.56
N PHE A 56 -6.01 -7.81 0.60
CA PHE A 56 -6.16 -9.27 0.71
C PHE A 56 -6.92 -9.67 1.99
N VAL A 57 -6.62 -9.04 3.12
CA VAL A 57 -7.27 -9.33 4.40
C VAL A 57 -8.62 -8.62 4.54
N SER A 58 -8.84 -7.53 3.81
CA SER A 58 -10.12 -6.82 3.83
C SER A 58 -11.16 -7.40 2.87
N TYR A 59 -10.78 -8.40 2.07
CA TYR A 59 -11.69 -9.05 1.14
C TYR A 59 -12.92 -9.62 1.83
N LYS A 60 -14.08 -9.19 1.35
CA LYS A 60 -15.40 -9.75 1.65
C LYS A 60 -16.22 -9.70 0.37
N PRO A 61 -17.04 -10.74 0.08
CA PRO A 61 -17.90 -10.74 -1.10
C PRO A 61 -18.81 -9.51 -1.16
N ASP A 62 -19.42 -9.15 -0.03
CA ASP A 62 -20.26 -7.96 0.10
C ASP A 62 -19.66 -6.97 1.09
N ILE A 63 -19.22 -5.83 0.58
CA ILE A 63 -18.76 -4.72 1.42
C ILE A 63 -19.99 -3.95 1.88
N LYS A 64 -20.43 -4.22 3.12
CA LYS A 64 -21.54 -3.49 3.76
C LYS A 64 -21.05 -2.17 4.35
N TRP A 65 -21.93 -1.18 4.45
CA TRP A 65 -21.66 0.12 5.09
C TRP A 65 -21.14 -0.01 6.53
N GLN A 66 -21.64 -0.99 7.28
CA GLN A 66 -21.16 -1.31 8.63
C GLN A 66 -19.65 -1.61 8.67
N THR A 67 -19.08 -2.19 7.59
CA THR A 67 -17.63 -2.42 7.48
C THR A 67 -16.88 -1.10 7.37
N VAL A 68 -17.39 -0.16 6.57
CA VAL A 68 -16.81 1.19 6.44
C VAL A 68 -16.86 1.93 7.77
N GLN A 69 -17.99 1.88 8.49
CA GLN A 69 -18.12 2.49 9.82
C GLN A 69 -17.13 1.90 10.84
N LYS A 70 -16.93 0.58 10.82
CA LYS A 70 -15.92 -0.07 11.67
C LYS A 70 -14.51 0.41 11.31
N ARG A 71 -14.20 0.51 10.01
CA ARG A 71 -12.89 0.99 9.53
C ARG A 71 -12.67 2.47 9.84
N PHE A 72 -13.71 3.30 9.79
CA PHE A 72 -13.66 4.70 10.23
C PHE A 72 -13.16 4.79 11.68
N ARG A 73 -13.78 4.03 12.59
CA ARG A 73 -13.36 4.00 14.00
C ARG A 73 -11.95 3.46 14.21
N GLN A 74 -11.51 2.52 13.37
CA GLN A 74 -10.18 1.92 13.47
C GLN A 74 -9.07 2.78 12.85
N LEU A 75 -9.39 3.68 11.92
CA LEU A 75 -8.38 4.38 11.11
C LEU A 75 -8.43 5.90 11.30
N ILE A 76 -9.61 6.50 11.16
CA ILE A 76 -9.77 7.95 11.24
C ILE A 76 -9.67 8.43 12.69
N ILE A 77 -10.24 7.70 13.65
CA ILE A 77 -10.14 8.10 15.07
C ILE A 77 -8.67 8.11 15.54
N PRO A 78 -7.85 7.06 15.31
CA PRO A 78 -6.43 7.11 15.67
C PRO A 78 -5.65 8.20 14.92
N PHE A 79 -5.97 8.45 13.64
CA PHE A 79 -5.35 9.52 12.87
C PHE A 79 -5.62 10.91 13.48
N LEU A 80 -6.89 11.21 13.76
CA LEU A 80 -7.29 12.49 14.36
C LEU A 80 -6.77 12.64 15.79
N ALA A 81 -6.76 11.56 16.57
CA ALA A 81 -6.17 11.55 17.90
C ALA A 81 -4.68 11.91 17.86
N TRP A 82 -3.91 11.34 16.92
CA TRP A 82 -2.50 11.70 16.75
C TRP A 82 -2.30 13.13 16.24
N ALA A 83 -3.17 13.61 15.35
CA ALA A 83 -3.14 15.00 14.90
C ALA A 83 -3.37 15.96 16.08
N ALA A 84 -4.33 15.66 16.96
CA ALA A 84 -4.61 16.42 18.18
C ALA A 84 -3.43 16.37 19.17
N VAL A 85 -2.87 15.20 19.44
CA VAL A 85 -1.67 15.06 20.31
C VAL A 85 -0.53 15.91 19.77
N SER A 86 -0.28 15.87 18.45
CA SER A 86 0.79 16.69 17.85
C SER A 86 0.55 18.19 18.00
N CYS A 87 -0.70 18.63 17.86
CA CYS A 87 -1.12 20.01 18.08
C CYS A 87 -0.87 20.43 19.54
N CYS A 88 -1.21 19.58 20.52
CA CYS A 88 -0.99 19.85 21.93
C CYS A 88 0.50 19.92 22.29
N VAL A 89 1.32 19.01 21.75
CA VAL A 89 2.77 18.96 22.03
C VAL A 89 3.50 20.18 21.50
N HIS A 90 3.12 20.69 20.31
CA HIS A 90 3.78 21.83 19.69
C HIS A 90 3.12 23.17 20.04
N LEU A 91 2.03 23.15 20.82
CA LEU A 91 1.23 24.32 21.20
C LEU A 91 0.78 25.17 19.99
N ASP A 92 0.64 24.55 18.82
CA ASP A 92 0.26 25.21 17.57
C ASP A 92 -1.05 24.63 17.02
N PRO A 93 -2.18 25.35 17.17
CA PRO A 93 -3.49 24.95 16.64
C PRO A 93 -3.52 24.74 15.13
N THR A 94 -2.67 25.46 14.38
CA THR A 94 -2.65 25.39 12.92
C THR A 94 -2.16 24.02 12.42
N LEU A 95 -1.37 23.32 13.24
CA LEU A 95 -0.82 22.00 12.92
C LEU A 95 -1.92 20.94 12.75
N PHE A 96 -3.04 21.06 13.46
CA PHE A 96 -4.17 20.15 13.30
C PHE A 96 -4.76 20.25 11.88
N LEU A 97 -5.07 21.47 11.45
CA LEU A 97 -5.62 21.72 10.11
C LEU A 97 -4.59 21.36 9.04
N ALA A 98 -3.31 21.72 9.25
CA ALA A 98 -2.22 21.37 8.34
C ALA A 98 -2.13 19.85 8.13
N LYS A 99 -2.24 19.03 9.18
CA LYS A 99 -2.21 17.56 9.05
C LYS A 99 -3.44 16.98 8.36
N VAL A 100 -4.60 17.62 8.48
CA VAL A 100 -5.83 17.18 7.79
C VAL A 100 -5.77 17.55 6.30
N VAL A 101 -5.27 18.74 5.98
CA VAL A 101 -5.11 19.23 4.60
C VAL A 101 -3.95 18.52 3.88
N HIS A 102 -2.86 18.27 4.61
CA HIS A 102 -1.62 17.63 4.16
C HIS A 102 -1.32 16.38 5.00
N PRO A 103 -2.07 15.28 4.81
CA PRO A 103 -1.89 14.05 5.57
C PRO A 103 -0.53 13.38 5.34
N ASP A 104 0.20 13.75 4.28
CA ASP A 104 1.60 13.36 3.99
C ASP A 104 2.55 13.65 5.15
N SER A 105 2.31 14.73 5.90
CA SER A 105 3.09 15.13 7.06
C SER A 105 2.81 14.31 8.32
N GLY A 106 1.81 13.43 8.27
CA GLY A 106 1.35 12.65 9.42
C GLY A 106 1.23 11.17 9.11
N LEU A 107 0.25 10.54 9.75
CA LEU A 107 -0.04 9.12 9.58
C LEU A 107 -0.84 8.86 8.28
N TRP A 108 -0.26 9.27 7.15
CA TRP A 108 -0.90 9.25 5.83
C TRP A 108 -1.48 7.89 5.46
N PHE A 109 -0.84 6.80 5.92
CA PHE A 109 -1.28 5.43 5.61
C PHE A 109 -2.68 5.13 6.16
N LEU A 110 -2.99 5.54 7.40
CA LEU A 110 -4.32 5.31 7.99
C LEU A 110 -5.40 6.10 7.25
N TRP A 111 -5.08 7.35 6.90
CA TRP A 111 -5.94 8.22 6.10
C TRP A 111 -6.22 7.59 4.73
N ALA A 112 -5.17 7.29 3.96
CA ALA A 112 -5.28 6.72 2.62
C ALA A 112 -6.03 5.37 2.63
N LEU A 113 -5.72 4.48 3.58
CA LEU A 113 -6.38 3.17 3.67
C LEU A 113 -7.88 3.31 3.93
N PHE A 114 -8.32 4.26 4.76
CA PHE A 114 -9.74 4.50 4.98
C PHE A 114 -10.45 4.92 3.69
N PHE A 115 -9.91 5.91 2.98
CA PHE A 115 -10.50 6.39 1.72
C PHE A 115 -10.46 5.33 0.62
N ILE A 116 -9.43 4.49 0.57
CA ILE A 116 -9.37 3.34 -0.35
C ILE A 116 -10.49 2.33 -0.03
N VAL A 117 -10.75 2.03 1.25
CA VAL A 117 -11.86 1.15 1.64
C VAL A 117 -13.21 1.77 1.29
N LEU A 118 -13.37 3.09 1.52
CA LEU A 118 -14.56 3.83 1.11
C LEU A 118 -14.75 3.79 -0.41
N LEU A 119 -13.68 3.97 -1.18
CA LEU A 119 -13.70 3.89 -2.65
C LEU A 119 -14.07 2.49 -3.13
N MET A 120 -13.58 1.45 -2.46
CA MET A 120 -13.95 0.08 -2.76
C MET A 120 -15.43 -0.19 -2.47
N TRP A 121 -15.97 0.39 -1.40
CA TRP A 121 -17.41 0.35 -1.12
C TRP A 121 -18.21 1.08 -2.20
N LEU A 122 -17.77 2.25 -2.65
CA LEU A 122 -18.38 2.98 -3.77
C LEU A 122 -18.36 2.16 -5.06
N CYS A 123 -17.26 1.47 -5.38
CA CYS A 123 -17.19 0.57 -6.51
C CYS A 123 -18.23 -0.56 -6.42
N ASN A 124 -18.43 -1.13 -5.23
CA ASN A 124 -19.43 -2.16 -5.00
C ASN A 124 -20.87 -1.61 -5.16
N TRP A 125 -21.10 -0.37 -4.73
CA TRP A 125 -22.38 0.32 -4.95
C TRP A 125 -22.65 0.55 -6.45
N VAL A 126 -21.65 1.02 -7.21
CA VAL A 126 -21.75 1.19 -8.67
C VAL A 126 -22.02 -0.15 -9.37
N VAL A 127 -21.39 -1.24 -8.92
CA VAL A 127 -21.67 -2.60 -9.42
C VAL A 127 -23.13 -2.99 -9.19
N ALA A 128 -23.69 -2.69 -8.01
CA ALA A 128 -25.10 -2.98 -7.72
C ALA A 128 -26.05 -2.19 -8.64
N CYS A 129 -25.70 -0.94 -8.99
CA CYS A 129 -26.48 -0.11 -9.91
C CYS A 129 -26.36 -0.57 -11.37
N LEU A 130 -25.14 -0.83 -11.85
CA LEU A 130 -24.85 -1.10 -13.27
C LEU A 130 -24.87 -2.58 -13.64
N LYS A 131 -24.91 -3.50 -12.66
CA LYS A 131 -24.89 -4.96 -12.82
C LYS A 131 -23.69 -5.48 -13.66
N VAL A 132 -22.56 -4.79 -13.57
CA VAL A 132 -21.30 -5.17 -14.24
C VAL A 132 -20.33 -5.87 -13.27
N LYS A 133 -19.34 -6.59 -13.81
CA LYS A 133 -18.30 -7.21 -12.97
C LYS A 133 -17.48 -6.15 -12.22
N ILE A 134 -17.24 -6.37 -10.93
CA ILE A 134 -16.50 -5.45 -10.05
C ILE A 134 -15.08 -5.15 -10.54
N GLU A 135 -14.46 -6.09 -11.24
CA GLU A 135 -13.14 -5.96 -11.85
C GLU A 135 -13.08 -4.79 -12.83
N TYR A 136 -14.09 -4.64 -13.68
CA TYR A 136 -14.14 -3.55 -14.67
C TYR A 136 -14.32 -2.19 -13.99
N VAL A 137 -15.19 -2.11 -12.99
CA VAL A 137 -15.43 -0.86 -12.24
C VAL A 137 -14.15 -0.43 -11.53
N VAL A 138 -13.50 -1.34 -10.80
CA VAL A 138 -12.25 -1.05 -10.09
C VAL A 138 -11.12 -0.67 -11.05
N CYS A 139 -11.05 -1.32 -12.23
CA CYS A 139 -10.07 -0.98 -13.27
C CYS A 139 -10.29 0.44 -13.80
N ILE A 140 -11.52 0.80 -14.16
CA ILE A 140 -11.88 2.13 -14.66
C ILE A 140 -11.58 3.20 -13.59
N PHE A 141 -12.00 2.98 -12.35
CA PHE A 141 -11.71 3.90 -11.24
C PHE A 141 -10.21 4.05 -10.99
N SER A 142 -9.43 2.96 -11.07
CA SER A 142 -7.96 3.02 -10.91
C SER A 142 -7.31 3.86 -12.00
N LEU A 143 -7.69 3.63 -13.27
CA LEU A 143 -7.18 4.39 -14.42
C LEU A 143 -7.55 5.86 -14.34
N LEU A 144 -8.80 6.17 -13.98
CA LEU A 144 -9.28 7.54 -13.81
C LEU A 144 -8.53 8.26 -12.69
N MET A 145 -8.37 7.63 -11.52
CA MET A 145 -7.62 8.19 -10.40
C MET A 145 -6.16 8.46 -10.77
N MET A 146 -5.49 7.50 -11.43
CA MET A 146 -4.10 7.66 -11.88
C MET A 146 -3.97 8.76 -12.95
N GLY A 147 -4.91 8.84 -13.90
CA GLY A 147 -4.94 9.89 -14.92
C GLY A 147 -5.07 11.28 -14.31
N ILE A 148 -6.02 11.46 -13.37
CA ILE A 148 -6.22 12.71 -12.64
C ILE A 148 -4.95 13.07 -11.83
N MET A 149 -4.35 12.08 -11.16
CA MET A 149 -3.13 12.28 -10.38
C MET A 149 -1.97 12.81 -11.24
N VAL A 150 -1.77 12.24 -12.43
CA VAL A 150 -0.71 12.66 -13.36
C VAL A 150 -1.01 14.03 -14.00
N ALA A 151 -2.27 14.29 -14.34
CA ALA A 151 -2.68 15.53 -15.02
C ALA A 151 -2.74 16.74 -14.08
N LEU A 152 -3.41 16.62 -12.93
CA LEU A 152 -3.67 17.76 -12.04
C LEU A 152 -2.57 18.00 -11.00
N LYS A 153 -1.68 17.01 -10.76
CA LYS A 153 -0.63 17.05 -9.72
C LYS A 153 -1.14 17.54 -8.34
N PHE A 154 -2.41 17.25 -8.04
CA PHE A 154 -3.12 17.72 -6.87
C PHE A 154 -2.67 16.95 -5.62
N LYS A 155 -2.11 17.64 -4.62
CA LYS A 155 -1.57 17.04 -3.38
C LYS A 155 -2.47 17.19 -2.15
N LEU A 156 -3.52 18.00 -2.25
CA LEU A 156 -4.42 18.28 -1.13
C LEU A 156 -5.20 17.01 -0.73
N PHE A 157 -5.44 16.87 0.58
CA PHE A 157 -6.13 15.73 1.21
C PHE A 157 -5.52 14.35 0.95
N GLY A 158 -4.27 14.29 0.48
CA GLY A 158 -3.58 13.03 0.19
C GLY A 158 -4.12 12.28 -1.02
N PHE A 159 -4.80 12.98 -1.96
CA PHE A 159 -5.35 12.38 -3.18
C PHE A 159 -4.32 11.54 -3.95
N GLN A 160 -3.08 12.05 -4.08
CA GLN A 160 -2.00 11.35 -4.77
C GLN A 160 -1.73 9.97 -4.17
N PHE A 161 -1.79 9.82 -2.85
CA PHE A 161 -1.62 8.51 -2.21
C PHE A 161 -2.82 7.59 -2.45
N ILE A 162 -4.04 8.12 -2.35
CA ILE A 162 -5.25 7.33 -2.59
C ILE A 162 -5.22 6.78 -4.02
N ALA A 163 -4.98 7.65 -5.01
CA ALA A 163 -4.91 7.29 -6.42
C ALA A 163 -3.79 6.28 -6.72
N TRP A 164 -2.60 6.49 -6.17
CA TRP A 164 -1.45 5.62 -6.37
C TRP A 164 -1.64 4.23 -5.72
N TYR A 165 -2.19 4.18 -4.50
CA TYR A 165 -2.27 2.95 -3.72
C TYR A 165 -3.55 2.14 -3.91
N PHE A 166 -4.61 2.73 -4.46
CA PHE A 166 -5.85 2.03 -4.80
C PHE A 166 -5.65 0.78 -5.67
N PRO A 167 -4.90 0.81 -6.80
CA PRO A 167 -4.69 -0.39 -7.61
C PRO A 167 -3.94 -1.49 -6.86
N PHE A 168 -2.97 -1.17 -6.01
CA PHE A 168 -2.27 -2.18 -5.21
C PHE A 168 -3.20 -2.84 -4.17
N TYR A 169 -4.06 -2.06 -3.53
CA TYR A 169 -5.11 -2.58 -2.67
C TYR A 169 -6.06 -3.51 -3.44
N ALA A 170 -6.49 -3.10 -4.65
CA ALA A 170 -7.36 -3.89 -5.50
C ALA A 170 -6.71 -5.22 -5.93
N ILE A 171 -5.43 -5.20 -6.29
CA ILE A 171 -4.63 -6.39 -6.61
C ILE A 171 -4.70 -7.39 -5.45
N GLY A 172 -4.52 -6.93 -4.21
CA GLY A 172 -4.66 -7.77 -3.03
C GLY A 172 -6.08 -8.30 -2.79
N PHE A 173 -7.09 -7.44 -2.95
CA PHE A 173 -8.50 -7.81 -2.81
C PHE A 173 -8.89 -8.92 -3.79
N PHE A 174 -8.56 -8.75 -5.08
CA PHE A 174 -8.79 -9.77 -6.11
C PHE A 174 -7.89 -10.97 -5.94
N GLY A 175 -6.71 -10.81 -5.34
CA GLY A 175 -5.83 -11.93 -5.00
C GLY A 175 -6.44 -12.89 -4.01
N ARG A 176 -7.23 -12.39 -3.06
CA ARG A 176 -8.01 -13.26 -2.16
C ARG A 176 -9.21 -13.88 -2.87
N LYS A 177 -9.88 -13.15 -3.76
CA LYS A 177 -10.99 -13.67 -4.59
C LYS A 177 -10.55 -14.83 -5.48
N TYR A 178 -9.40 -14.68 -6.13
CA TYR A 178 -8.82 -15.65 -7.06
C TYR A 178 -7.62 -16.38 -6.46
N GLN A 179 -7.74 -16.74 -5.18
CA GLN A 179 -6.64 -17.35 -4.42
C GLN A 179 -6.07 -18.58 -5.14
N ASN A 180 -6.91 -19.43 -5.75
CA ASN A 180 -6.44 -20.61 -6.49
C ASN A 180 -5.47 -20.27 -7.63
N LEU A 181 -5.65 -19.13 -8.31
CA LEU A 181 -4.73 -18.68 -9.37
C LEU A 181 -3.45 -18.10 -8.77
N TRP A 182 -3.58 -17.33 -7.70
CA TRP A 182 -2.45 -16.76 -6.96
C TRP A 182 -1.54 -17.85 -6.36
N GLU A 183 -2.13 -18.99 -6.00
CA GLU A 183 -1.45 -20.12 -5.38
C GLU A 183 -0.74 -21.06 -6.36
N LYS A 184 -1.05 -20.98 -7.66
CA LYS A 184 -0.37 -21.79 -8.69
C LYS A 184 1.09 -21.37 -8.92
N GLN A 185 1.48 -20.20 -8.44
CA GLN A 185 2.83 -19.70 -8.63
C GLN A 185 3.84 -20.50 -7.79
N GLY A 186 4.72 -21.22 -8.48
CA GLY A 186 5.74 -22.06 -7.85
C GLY A 186 6.88 -21.27 -7.21
N ARG A 187 7.53 -21.89 -6.22
CA ARG A 187 8.67 -21.32 -5.46
C ARG A 187 9.78 -20.80 -6.37
N ILE A 188 10.16 -21.57 -7.39
CA ILE A 188 11.27 -21.24 -8.29
C ILE A 188 10.96 -19.97 -9.07
N GLY A 189 9.73 -19.81 -9.57
CA GLY A 189 9.30 -18.59 -10.26
C GLY A 189 9.37 -17.36 -9.36
N SER A 190 8.95 -17.47 -8.10
CA SER A 190 9.05 -16.37 -7.13
C SER A 190 10.49 -15.98 -6.79
N LEU A 191 11.43 -16.92 -6.79
CA LEU A 191 12.85 -16.61 -6.60
C LEU A 191 13.42 -15.82 -7.77
N TRP A 192 13.14 -16.24 -9.01
CA TRP A 192 13.55 -15.49 -10.21
C TRP A 192 12.96 -14.08 -10.23
N LEU A 193 11.68 -13.94 -9.88
CA LEU A 193 11.06 -12.62 -9.76
C LEU A 193 11.64 -11.78 -8.62
N SER A 194 12.11 -12.40 -7.53
CA SER A 194 12.81 -11.69 -6.45
C SER A 194 14.15 -11.15 -6.94
N ILE A 195 14.90 -11.93 -7.72
CA ILE A 195 16.17 -11.49 -8.33
C ILE A 195 15.92 -10.34 -9.30
N LEU A 196 14.91 -10.46 -10.16
CA LEU A 196 14.51 -9.40 -11.09
C LEU A 196 14.08 -8.14 -10.33
N PHE A 197 13.31 -8.29 -9.25
CA PHE A 197 12.93 -7.17 -8.39
C PHE A 197 14.16 -6.47 -7.80
N LEU A 198 15.13 -7.20 -7.25
CA LEU A 198 16.36 -6.60 -6.70
C LEU A 198 17.12 -5.82 -7.76
N PHE A 199 17.24 -6.38 -8.98
CA PHE A 199 17.88 -5.68 -10.09
C PHE A 199 17.15 -4.37 -10.45
N MET A 200 15.81 -4.38 -10.56
CA MET A 200 15.06 -3.16 -10.90
C MET A 200 15.00 -2.16 -9.74
N ALA A 201 14.93 -2.63 -8.50
CA ALA A 201 14.92 -1.77 -7.31
C ALA A 201 16.24 -1.01 -7.14
N TYR A 202 17.36 -1.57 -7.60
CA TYR A 202 18.65 -0.86 -7.62
C TYR A 202 18.60 0.47 -8.38
N TRP A 203 17.77 0.58 -9.42
CA TRP A 203 17.61 1.81 -10.21
C TRP A 203 16.47 2.70 -9.73
N TRP A 204 15.65 2.23 -8.77
CA TRP A 204 14.46 2.93 -8.31
C TRP A 204 14.81 4.15 -7.46
N MET A 205 14.08 5.26 -7.65
CA MET A 205 14.22 6.49 -6.85
C MET A 205 12.87 6.96 -6.35
N ARG A 206 12.81 7.53 -5.15
CA ARG A 206 11.54 7.94 -4.54
C ARG A 206 10.93 9.15 -5.24
N LYS A 207 11.69 10.24 -5.36
CA LYS A 207 11.23 11.52 -5.93
C LYS A 207 11.58 11.64 -7.41
N ASP A 208 12.82 11.36 -7.77
CA ASP A 208 13.34 11.56 -9.12
C ASP A 208 13.00 10.37 -10.04
N PRO A 209 13.30 10.45 -11.36
CA PRO A 209 13.18 9.30 -12.24
C PRO A 209 14.24 8.25 -11.89
N PRO A 210 14.07 6.99 -12.36
CA PRO A 210 15.07 5.95 -12.17
C PRO A 210 16.45 6.41 -12.64
N LEU A 211 17.52 5.96 -11.97
CA LEU A 211 18.89 6.45 -12.21
C LEU A 211 19.39 6.30 -13.66
N PHE A 212 18.83 5.37 -14.45
CA PHE A 212 19.17 5.20 -15.87
C PHE A 212 18.37 6.11 -16.82
N MET A 213 17.30 6.74 -16.34
CA MET A 213 16.47 7.63 -17.14
C MET A 213 16.96 9.08 -16.99
N THR A 214 16.94 9.82 -18.09
CA THR A 214 17.22 11.26 -18.07
C THR A 214 16.11 12.01 -17.34
N GLN A 215 16.43 13.17 -16.76
CA GLN A 215 15.44 14.00 -16.06
C GLN A 215 14.33 14.55 -16.97
N ASN A 216 14.56 14.56 -18.29
CA ASN A 216 13.57 14.97 -19.30
C ASN A 216 12.61 13.84 -19.72
N SER A 217 12.74 12.65 -19.13
CA SER A 217 11.82 11.54 -19.41
C SER A 217 10.38 11.91 -19.02
N HIS A 218 9.41 11.51 -19.87
CA HIS A 218 8.01 11.79 -19.57
C HIS A 218 7.61 11.17 -18.22
N VAL A 219 6.91 11.96 -17.41
CA VAL A 219 6.45 11.62 -16.05
C VAL A 219 5.72 10.28 -15.99
N ILE A 220 5.04 9.90 -17.07
CA ILE A 220 4.32 8.62 -17.22
C ILE A 220 5.29 7.43 -17.11
N TYR A 221 6.46 7.49 -17.76
CA TYR A 221 7.45 6.40 -17.72
C TYR A 221 8.01 6.20 -16.31
N ASN A 222 8.21 7.29 -15.57
CA ASN A 222 8.65 7.23 -14.18
C ASN A 222 7.61 6.49 -13.31
N TYR A 223 6.34 6.91 -13.37
CA TYR A 223 5.27 6.23 -12.63
C TYR A 223 5.07 4.78 -13.08
N ALA A 224 5.14 4.50 -14.39
CA ALA A 224 5.04 3.13 -14.91
C ALA A 224 6.16 2.24 -14.35
N TYR A 225 7.41 2.71 -14.36
CA TYR A 225 8.54 1.97 -13.79
C TYR A 225 8.32 1.67 -12.30
N LYS A 226 7.96 2.67 -11.50
CA LYS A 226 7.68 2.51 -10.07
C LYS A 226 6.54 1.51 -9.83
N PHE A 227 5.52 1.54 -10.68
CA PHE A 227 4.38 0.64 -10.60
C PHE A 227 4.78 -0.82 -10.91
N VAL A 228 5.58 -1.03 -11.96
CA VAL A 228 6.11 -2.35 -12.34
C VAL A 228 7.00 -2.93 -11.25
N VAL A 229 7.93 -2.14 -10.69
CA VAL A 229 8.80 -2.59 -9.58
C VAL A 229 7.97 -3.04 -8.37
N ALA A 230 6.94 -2.28 -8.01
CA ALA A 230 6.05 -2.64 -6.91
C ALA A 230 5.24 -3.91 -7.18
N ILE A 231 4.71 -4.10 -8.41
CA ILE A 231 4.00 -5.33 -8.80
C ILE A 231 4.94 -6.53 -8.75
N LEU A 232 6.16 -6.40 -9.29
CA LEU A 232 7.16 -7.48 -9.26
C LEU A 232 7.44 -7.91 -7.83
N ALA A 233 7.61 -6.97 -6.91
CA ALA A 233 7.79 -7.28 -5.49
C ALA A 233 6.58 -8.00 -4.88
N ILE A 234 5.35 -7.58 -5.21
CA ILE A 234 4.11 -8.23 -4.73
C ILE A 234 4.03 -9.69 -5.20
N VAL A 235 4.26 -9.91 -6.49
CA VAL A 235 4.20 -11.23 -7.13
C VAL A 235 5.37 -12.12 -6.69
N ALA A 236 6.52 -11.54 -6.34
CA ALA A 236 7.67 -12.27 -5.81
C ALA A 236 7.49 -12.65 -4.33
N PHE A 237 7.15 -11.69 -3.47
CA PHE A 237 7.24 -11.88 -2.02
C PHE A 237 6.05 -12.65 -1.44
N ILE A 238 4.82 -12.47 -1.93
CA ILE A 238 3.66 -13.17 -1.33
C ILE A 238 3.80 -14.69 -1.41
N PRO A 239 4.11 -15.31 -2.57
CA PRO A 239 4.29 -16.76 -2.64
C PRO A 239 5.56 -17.24 -1.93
N LEU A 240 6.62 -16.42 -1.90
CA LEU A 240 7.86 -16.75 -1.18
C LEU A 240 7.61 -16.84 0.34
N PHE A 241 6.91 -15.87 0.91
CA PHE A 241 6.47 -15.91 2.31
C PHE A 241 5.56 -17.09 2.59
N LYS A 242 4.64 -17.43 1.67
CA LYS A 242 3.82 -18.63 1.80
C LYS A 242 4.69 -19.91 1.81
N SER A 243 5.75 -19.98 1.01
CA SER A 243 6.60 -21.18 0.94
C SER A 243 7.52 -21.36 2.14
N TYR A 244 8.09 -20.28 2.68
CA TYR A 244 9.12 -20.34 3.73
C TYR A 244 8.63 -19.93 5.13
N LEU A 245 7.59 -19.12 5.20
CA LEU A 245 7.11 -18.47 6.44
C LEU A 245 5.63 -18.78 6.72
N ASN A 246 5.09 -19.87 6.20
CA ASN A 246 3.75 -20.37 6.57
C ASN A 246 3.80 -21.23 7.84
N ARG A 247 4.37 -20.67 8.90
CA ARG A 247 4.45 -21.25 10.24
C ARG A 247 4.26 -20.16 11.29
N THR A 248 3.82 -20.55 12.49
CA THR A 248 3.68 -19.62 13.61
C THR A 248 5.06 -19.09 14.01
N MET A 249 5.29 -17.78 13.83
CA MET A 249 6.50 -17.12 14.32
C MET A 249 6.18 -16.54 15.70
N LEU A 250 6.74 -17.13 16.76
CA LEU A 250 6.43 -16.78 18.16
C LEU A 250 6.55 -15.28 18.48
N ILE A 251 7.45 -14.57 17.78
CA ILE A 251 7.72 -13.14 17.99
C ILE A 251 6.64 -12.24 17.36
N ILE A 252 6.14 -12.59 16.17
CA ILE A 252 5.25 -11.72 15.37
C ILE A 252 3.77 -12.00 15.66
N THR A 253 3.42 -13.26 15.94
CA THR A 253 2.00 -13.67 16.07
C THR A 253 1.32 -13.08 17.32
N LYS A 254 2.08 -12.73 18.36
CA LYS A 254 1.56 -12.12 19.60
C LYS A 254 1.29 -10.61 19.49
N MET A 255 1.87 -9.93 18.50
CA MET A 255 1.72 -8.47 18.34
C MET A 255 0.47 -8.06 17.52
N GLY A 256 -0.18 -9.01 16.85
CA GLY A 256 -1.32 -8.75 15.96
C GLY A 256 -2.62 -9.40 16.45
N GLY A 257 -2.83 -9.47 17.77
CA GLY A 257 -4.06 -9.94 18.41
C GLY A 257 -5.07 -8.81 18.61
#